data_AF-N1R070-F1
#
_entry.id   AF-N1R070-F1
#
_cell.length_a   1.000
_cell.length_b   1.000
_cell.length_c   1.000
_cell.angle_alpha   90.00
_cell.angle_beta   90.00
_cell.angle_gamma   90.00
#
_symmetry.space_group_name_H-M   'P 1'
#
loop_
_entity.id
_entity.type
_entity.pdbx_description
1 polymer ?
#
loop_
_entity_poly.entity_id
_entity_poly.type
_entity_poly.pdbx_seq_one_letter_code
_entity_poly.pdbx_strand_id
1 'polypeptide(L)'
;MSELTEVRLFENRFSGYVPPTLGRLRALQLLNVAHNKLEANENKGWEFITSLANCSQLRRLVLGKNSFGGQLPGSIVNLSTTLQQLYLVDNRVPGSIPTNIGNLVGLEVLAIVNTSIYGVIIESIGKLENMIELSLYNNSLSGLIPPSLGNLSQLNRLDAYYSKLEGPIPASPGELKNLFVLDLSRN
;
A
#
# COMPACT_ATOMS: atom_id res chain seq x y z
N MET A 1 22.88 14.67 12.44
CA MET A 1 21.54 14.23 12.00
C MET A 1 21.16 13.03 12.87
N SER A 2 19.88 12.65 12.94
CA SER A 2 19.49 11.45 13.71
C SER A 2 19.92 10.20 12.95
N GLU A 3 20.56 9.26 13.65
CA GLU A 3 20.93 7.93 13.15
C GLU A 3 19.81 6.89 13.38
N LEU A 4 18.61 7.34 13.79
CA LEU A 4 17.50 6.45 14.08
C LEU A 4 16.99 5.80 12.78
N THR A 5 17.14 4.48 12.69
CA THR A 5 16.76 3.68 11.52
C THR A 5 15.38 3.05 11.65
N GLU A 6 14.88 2.85 12.86
CA GLU A 6 13.61 2.17 13.07
C GLU A 6 12.76 2.89 14.11
N VAL A 7 11.48 3.08 13.77
CA VAL A 7 10.45 3.59 14.68
C VAL A 7 9.35 2.54 14.77
N ARG A 8 9.30 1.85 15.91
CA ARG A 8 8.32 0.80 16.21
C ARG A 8 7.39 1.28 17.32
N LEU A 9 6.18 1.66 16.95
CA LEU A 9 5.14 2.19 17.85
C LEU A 9 3.90 1.29 17.91
N PHE A 10 3.98 0.08 17.35
CA PHE A 10 2.81 -0.79 17.19
C PHE A 10 2.26 -1.32 18.53
N GLU A 11 1.00 -1.74 18.53
CA GLU A 11 0.29 -2.30 19.71
C GLU A 11 0.27 -1.37 20.92
N ASN A 12 -0.21 -0.14 20.69
CA ASN A 12 -0.30 0.88 21.71
C ASN A 12 -1.68 1.56 21.69
N ARG A 13 -1.81 2.63 22.48
CA ARG A 13 -3.01 3.48 22.53
C ARG A 13 -2.74 4.89 22.02
N PHE A 14 -1.69 5.10 21.21
CA PHE A 14 -1.35 6.41 20.67
C PHE A 14 -2.51 6.95 19.84
N SER A 15 -2.82 8.23 20.02
CA SER A 15 -3.95 8.92 19.38
C SER A 15 -3.50 10.23 18.75
N GLY A 16 -4.37 10.82 17.93
CA GLY A 16 -4.05 12.03 17.18
C GLY A 16 -3.23 11.72 15.93
N TYR A 17 -2.50 12.72 15.44
CA TYR A 17 -1.83 12.65 14.14
C TYR A 17 -0.39 12.15 14.26
N VAL A 18 0.07 11.41 13.24
CA VAL A 18 1.48 11.09 13.09
C VAL A 18 2.27 12.38 12.81
N PRO A 19 3.32 12.70 13.58
CA PRO A 19 4.06 13.94 13.40
C PRO A 19 4.81 14.00 12.06
N PRO A 20 4.65 15.05 11.25
CA PRO A 20 5.39 15.20 9.99
C PRO A 20 6.91 15.34 10.18
N THR A 21 7.34 15.68 11.40
CA THR A 21 8.75 15.75 11.78
C THR A 21 9.49 14.42 11.66
N LEU A 22 8.79 13.28 11.56
CA LEU A 22 9.40 11.99 11.23
C LEU A 22 10.13 12.01 9.89
N GLY A 23 9.71 12.87 8.94
CA GLY A 23 10.42 13.08 7.67
C GLY A 23 11.84 13.66 7.82
N ARG A 24 12.26 14.08 9.03
CA ARG A 24 13.64 14.51 9.30
C ARG A 24 14.58 13.33 9.56
N LEU A 25 14.06 12.13 9.78
CA LEU A 25 14.83 10.92 10.06
C LEU A 25 15.36 10.33 8.74
N ARG A 26 16.47 10.88 8.23
CA ARG A 26 17.03 10.48 6.93
C ARG A 26 17.56 9.04 6.87
N ALA A 27 17.92 8.48 8.02
CA ALA A 27 18.34 7.09 8.16
C ALA A 27 17.15 6.12 8.35
N LEU A 28 15.90 6.61 8.41
CA LEU A 28 14.73 5.79 8.71
C LEU A 28 14.51 4.75 7.60
N GLN A 29 14.48 3.49 8.02
CA GLN A 29 14.24 2.30 7.20
C GLN A 29 12.89 1.66 7.51
N LEU A 30 12.42 1.75 8.76
CA LEU A 30 11.15 1.16 9.18
C LEU A 30 10.33 2.16 10.00
N LEU A 31 9.08 2.36 9.58
CA LEU A 31 8.05 2.99 10.39
C LEU A 31 6.88 2.01 10.57
N ASN A 32 6.64 1.58 11.81
CA ASN A 32 5.50 0.75 12.15
C ASN A 32 4.67 1.44 13.24
N VAL A 33 3.47 1.88 12.88
CA VAL A 33 2.51 2.55 13.77
C VAL A 33 1.23 1.74 13.95
N ALA A 34 1.24 0.47 13.55
CA ALA A 34 0.04 -0.35 13.48
C ALA A 34 -0.61 -0.59 14.85
N HIS A 35 -1.89 -0.94 14.89
CA HIS A 35 -2.61 -1.23 16.13
C HIS A 35 -2.53 -0.07 17.15
N ASN A 36 -3.07 1.09 16.76
CA ASN A 36 -3.15 2.28 17.59
C ASN A 36 -4.52 2.99 17.36
N LYS A 37 -4.64 4.23 17.86
CA LYS A 37 -5.79 5.13 17.62
C LYS A 37 -5.36 6.36 16.81
N LEU A 38 -4.30 6.23 16.00
CA LEU A 38 -3.83 7.33 15.17
C LEU A 38 -4.83 7.62 14.08
N GLU A 39 -4.95 8.88 13.70
CA GLU A 39 -5.98 9.32 12.77
C GLU A 39 -5.41 10.20 11.66
N ALA A 40 -6.15 10.24 10.57
CA ALA A 40 -6.03 11.19 9.48
C ALA A 40 -7.41 11.36 8.85
N ASN A 41 -7.65 12.49 8.20
CA ASN A 41 -8.90 12.79 7.50
C ASN A 41 -8.59 13.62 6.24
N GLU A 42 -9.64 14.08 5.55
CA GLU A 42 -9.52 14.84 4.30
C GLU A 42 -8.70 16.12 4.42
N ASN A 43 -8.61 16.69 5.62
CA ASN A 43 -7.98 17.99 5.85
C ASN A 43 -6.64 17.92 6.58
N LYS A 44 -6.36 16.83 7.33
CA LYS A 44 -5.21 16.76 8.24
C LYS A 44 -4.82 15.32 8.57
N GLY A 45 -3.56 15.13 8.93
CA GLY A 45 -3.01 13.89 9.47
C GLY A 45 -2.23 13.08 8.43
N TRP A 46 -2.31 13.45 7.16
CA TRP A 46 -1.57 12.83 6.07
C TRP A 46 -0.25 13.54 5.74
N GLU A 47 0.06 14.68 6.37
CA GLU A 47 1.26 15.48 6.11
C GLU A 47 2.55 14.70 6.42
N PHE A 48 2.48 13.67 7.27
CA PHE A 48 3.61 12.78 7.51
C PHE A 48 3.97 11.94 6.29
N ILE A 49 3.01 11.49 5.47
CA ILE A 49 3.32 10.74 4.23
C ILE A 49 4.11 11.63 3.27
N THR A 50 3.66 12.87 3.07
CA THR A 50 4.41 13.84 2.26
C THR A 50 5.81 14.08 2.81
N SER A 51 5.95 14.14 4.14
CA SER A 51 7.26 14.34 4.77
C SER A 51 8.18 13.12 4.70
N LEU A 52 7.62 11.91 4.71
CA LEU A 52 8.37 10.66 4.56
C LEU A 52 9.01 10.48 3.19
N ALA A 53 8.63 11.27 2.17
CA ALA A 53 9.37 11.34 0.91
C ALA A 53 10.84 11.76 1.12
N ASN A 54 11.17 12.43 2.23
CA ASN A 54 12.54 12.77 2.59
C ASN A 54 13.33 11.59 3.22
N CYS A 55 12.67 10.49 3.56
CA CYS A 55 13.29 9.28 4.12
C CYS A 55 13.72 8.34 2.99
N SER A 56 14.82 8.67 2.31
CA SER A 56 15.32 7.92 1.13
C SER A 56 15.79 6.50 1.42
N GLN A 57 15.90 6.10 2.69
CA GLN A 57 16.24 4.73 3.10
C GLN A 57 15.02 3.92 3.54
N LEU A 58 13.80 4.48 3.46
CA LEU A 58 12.60 3.81 3.93
C LEU A 58 12.36 2.52 3.14
N ARG A 59 12.22 1.41 3.85
CA ARG A 59 11.97 0.06 3.32
C ARG A 59 10.61 -0.47 3.70
N ARG A 60 10.12 -0.14 4.89
CA ARG A 60 8.89 -0.71 5.44
C ARG A 60 8.02 0.35 6.08
N LEU A 61 6.79 0.47 5.60
CA LEU A 61 5.76 1.36 6.14
C LEU A 61 4.52 0.55 6.52
N VAL A 62 4.22 0.51 7.82
CA VAL A 62 3.11 -0.27 8.37
C VAL A 62 2.14 0.65 9.10
N LEU A 63 0.94 0.82 8.54
CA LEU A 63 -0.09 1.77 8.98
C LEU A 63 -1.35 1.10 9.56
N GLY A 64 -1.40 -0.24 9.58
CA GLY A 64 -2.64 -0.98 9.76
C GLY A 64 -3.33 -0.81 11.14
N LYS A 65 -4.64 -1.06 11.21
CA LYS A 65 -5.44 -1.04 12.46
C LYS A 65 -5.29 0.28 13.22
N ASN A 66 -5.73 1.35 12.59
CA ASN A 66 -5.79 2.70 13.12
C ASN A 66 -7.13 3.34 12.74
N SER A 67 -7.28 4.63 13.05
CA SER A 67 -8.41 5.47 12.63
C SER A 67 -8.04 6.33 11.42
N PHE A 68 -7.13 5.88 10.54
CA PHE A 68 -6.82 6.64 9.33
C PHE A 68 -8.03 6.65 8.40
N GLY A 69 -8.42 7.85 7.97
CA GLY A 69 -9.42 8.05 6.95
C GLY A 69 -9.16 9.26 6.07
N GLY A 70 -10.21 9.77 5.43
CA GLY A 70 -10.03 10.61 4.25
C GLY A 70 -9.32 9.84 3.13
N GLN A 71 -8.86 10.56 2.10
CA GLN A 71 -8.18 9.93 0.97
C GLN A 71 -6.69 9.74 1.23
N LEU A 72 -6.14 8.59 0.82
CA LEU A 72 -4.71 8.37 0.78
C LEU A 72 -4.08 9.46 -0.11
N PRO A 73 -3.10 10.24 0.39
CA PRO A 73 -2.56 11.36 -0.38
C PRO A 73 -1.81 10.83 -1.60
N GLY A 74 -1.96 11.51 -2.74
CA GLY A 74 -1.21 11.18 -3.97
C GLY A 74 0.31 11.22 -3.78
N SER A 75 0.81 11.96 -2.79
CA SER A 75 2.24 12.00 -2.43
C SER A 75 2.80 10.67 -1.93
N ILE A 76 1.97 9.65 -1.65
CA ILE A 76 2.42 8.29 -1.34
C ILE A 76 3.34 7.71 -2.45
N VAL A 77 3.13 8.13 -3.71
CA VAL A 77 3.96 7.68 -4.85
C VAL A 77 5.35 8.34 -4.89
N ASN A 78 5.59 9.30 -4.00
CA ASN A 78 6.88 9.98 -3.84
C ASN A 78 7.71 9.40 -2.69
N LEU A 79 7.22 8.33 -2.03
CA LEU A 79 8.04 7.60 -1.07
C LEU A 79 9.26 6.98 -1.76
N SER A 80 10.25 6.60 -0.95
CA SER A 80 11.51 6.08 -1.45
C SER A 80 11.31 4.93 -2.44
N THR A 81 12.10 4.92 -3.52
CA THR A 81 12.19 3.77 -4.43
C THR A 81 12.80 2.54 -3.77
N THR A 82 13.38 2.67 -2.57
CA THR A 82 13.81 1.55 -1.71
C THR A 82 12.68 0.95 -0.88
N LEU A 83 11.45 1.49 -0.95
CA LEU A 83 10.32 0.99 -0.19
C LEU A 83 9.94 -0.40 -0.72
N GLN A 84 10.07 -1.41 0.14
CA GLN A 84 9.81 -2.82 -0.18
C GLN A 84 8.43 -3.25 0.29
N GLN A 85 7.94 -2.70 1.41
CA GLN A 85 6.69 -3.14 2.01
C GLN A 85 5.81 -1.96 2.41
N LEU A 86 4.58 -1.98 1.91
CA LEU A 86 3.54 -1.01 2.25
C LEU A 86 2.28 -1.74 2.73
N TYR A 87 1.95 -1.57 4.01
CA TYR A 87 0.76 -2.15 4.63
C TYR A 87 -0.22 -1.06 5.06
N LEU A 88 -1.36 -1.00 4.37
CA LEU A 88 -2.53 -0.22 4.74
C LEU A 88 -3.70 -1.21 4.96
N VAL A 89 -3.80 -1.71 6.19
CA VAL A 89 -4.76 -2.78 6.55
C VAL A 89 -5.71 -2.28 7.62
N ASP A 90 -7.00 -2.61 7.56
CA ASP A 90 -7.99 -2.28 8.60
C ASP A 90 -8.00 -0.78 8.98
N ASN A 91 -8.29 0.08 8.01
CA ASN A 91 -8.49 1.52 8.20
C ASN A 91 -9.74 1.96 7.41
N ARG A 92 -10.12 3.24 7.44
CA ARG A 92 -11.27 3.76 6.69
C ARG A 92 -10.83 4.82 5.69
N VAL A 93 -10.02 4.43 4.72
CA VAL A 93 -9.36 5.31 3.75
C VAL A 93 -10.05 5.18 2.39
N PRO A 94 -11.24 5.78 2.18
CA PRO A 94 -11.89 5.76 0.88
C PRO A 94 -11.02 6.52 -0.15
N GLY A 95 -11.23 6.22 -1.42
CA GLY A 95 -10.47 6.78 -2.54
C GLY A 95 -9.99 5.67 -3.46
N SER A 96 -9.25 6.06 -4.49
CA SER A 96 -8.65 5.10 -5.44
C SER A 96 -7.17 4.88 -5.16
N ILE A 97 -6.66 3.77 -5.68
CA ILE A 97 -5.21 3.55 -5.78
C ILE A 97 -4.63 4.65 -6.68
N PRO A 98 -3.60 5.41 -6.23
CA PRO A 98 -3.04 6.51 -7.01
C PRO A 98 -2.50 6.05 -8.37
N THR A 99 -2.77 6.80 -9.44
CA THR A 99 -2.46 6.46 -10.85
C THR A 99 -0.99 6.15 -11.14
N ASN A 100 -0.10 6.59 -10.26
CA ASN A 100 1.35 6.45 -10.40
C ASN A 100 1.96 5.54 -9.32
N ILE A 101 1.17 4.61 -8.76
CA ILE A 101 1.68 3.65 -7.76
C ILE A 101 2.90 2.87 -8.28
N GLY A 102 3.00 2.66 -9.60
CA GLY A 102 4.16 2.07 -10.27
C GLY A 102 5.48 2.83 -10.11
N ASN A 103 5.49 4.05 -9.55
CA ASN A 103 6.72 4.76 -9.20
C ASN A 103 7.48 4.10 -8.03
N LEU A 104 6.79 3.32 -7.20
CA LEU A 104 7.36 2.63 -6.05
C LEU A 104 8.03 1.31 -6.49
N VAL A 105 8.96 1.40 -7.44
CA VAL A 105 9.56 0.26 -8.16
C VAL A 105 10.26 -0.79 -7.27
N GLY A 106 10.61 -0.44 -6.04
CA GLY A 106 11.18 -1.37 -5.06
C GLY A 106 10.14 -2.21 -4.30
N LEU A 107 8.84 -2.01 -4.50
CA LEU A 107 7.81 -2.73 -3.76
C LEU A 107 7.83 -4.22 -4.08
N GLU A 108 7.91 -5.00 -3.00
CA GLU A 108 7.79 -6.45 -2.96
C GLU A 108 6.45 -6.87 -2.38
N VAL A 109 5.91 -6.10 -1.42
CA VAL A 109 4.62 -6.38 -0.79
C VAL A 109 3.76 -5.11 -0.78
N LEU A 110 2.58 -5.21 -1.38
CA LEU A 110 1.53 -4.22 -1.27
C LEU A 110 0.27 -4.85 -0.68
N ALA A 111 -0.04 -4.48 0.55
CA ALA A 111 -1.24 -4.92 1.24
C ALA A 111 -2.16 -3.72 1.51
N ILE A 112 -3.23 -3.62 0.74
CA ILE A 112 -4.34 -2.68 0.93
C ILE A 112 -5.58 -3.52 1.22
N VAL A 113 -5.90 -3.69 2.49
CA VAL A 113 -6.90 -4.68 2.91
C VAL A 113 -7.90 -4.03 3.85
N ASN A 114 -9.19 -4.22 3.60
CA ASN A 114 -10.24 -3.70 4.47
C ASN A 114 -10.09 -2.19 4.72
N THR A 115 -9.97 -1.40 3.65
CA THR A 115 -9.74 0.06 3.71
C THR A 115 -10.87 0.90 3.13
N SER A 116 -11.86 0.26 2.48
CA SER A 116 -12.90 0.94 1.67
C SER A 116 -12.38 1.64 0.41
N ILE A 117 -11.17 1.30 -0.06
CA ILE A 117 -10.68 1.77 -1.36
C ILE A 117 -11.60 1.30 -2.49
N TYR A 118 -11.81 2.15 -3.49
CA TYR A 118 -12.67 1.91 -4.63
C TYR A 118 -12.01 2.26 -5.97
N GLY A 119 -12.72 2.02 -7.07
CA GLY A 119 -12.22 2.26 -8.42
C GLY A 119 -11.43 1.06 -8.95
N VAL A 120 -10.64 1.28 -9.99
CA VAL A 120 -10.01 0.20 -10.76
C VAL A 120 -8.60 -0.13 -10.28
N ILE A 121 -8.17 -1.37 -10.52
CA ILE A 121 -6.75 -1.72 -10.49
C ILE A 121 -6.11 -1.14 -11.76
N ILE A 122 -5.31 -0.10 -11.59
CA ILE A 122 -4.72 0.67 -12.70
C ILE A 122 -3.56 -0.06 -13.39
N GLU A 123 -3.36 0.21 -14.69
CA GLU A 123 -2.29 -0.38 -15.51
C GLU A 123 -0.87 -0.15 -14.96
N SER A 124 -0.65 0.93 -14.20
CA SER A 124 0.67 1.21 -13.63
C SER A 124 1.12 0.17 -12.59
N ILE A 125 0.21 -0.69 -12.10
CA ILE A 125 0.56 -1.77 -11.17
C ILE A 125 1.60 -2.70 -11.79
N GLY A 126 1.53 -2.96 -13.10
CA GLY A 126 2.48 -3.81 -13.83
C GLY A 126 3.90 -3.28 -13.94
N LYS A 127 4.19 -2.06 -13.42
CA LYS A 127 5.56 -1.53 -13.31
C LYS A 127 6.30 -2.00 -12.05
N LEU A 128 5.59 -2.64 -11.12
CA LEU A 128 6.15 -3.11 -9.85
C LEU A 128 6.82 -4.48 -10.03
N GLU A 129 7.87 -4.54 -10.86
CA GLU A 129 8.50 -5.80 -11.30
C GLU A 129 9.03 -6.68 -10.15
N ASN A 130 9.32 -6.08 -8.98
CA ASN A 130 9.76 -6.78 -7.77
C ASN A 130 8.60 -7.32 -6.91
N MET A 131 7.33 -7.14 -7.32
CA MET A 131 6.17 -7.52 -6.52
C MET A 131 6.12 -9.03 -6.31
N ILE A 132 6.06 -9.44 -5.05
CA ILE A 132 5.95 -10.83 -4.58
C ILE A 132 4.52 -11.10 -4.10
N GLU A 133 3.93 -10.15 -3.38
CA GLU A 133 2.60 -10.29 -2.79
C GLU A 133 1.75 -9.04 -3.01
N LEU A 134 0.61 -9.24 -3.68
CA LEU A 134 -0.39 -8.20 -3.90
C LEU A 134 -1.71 -8.61 -3.23
N SER A 135 -2.05 -7.91 -2.13
CA SER A 135 -3.29 -8.13 -1.38
C SER A 135 -4.18 -6.90 -1.43
N LEU A 136 -5.30 -7.02 -2.13
CA LEU A 136 -6.27 -5.95 -2.39
C LEU A 136 -7.68 -6.31 -1.91
N TYR A 137 -7.84 -7.41 -1.18
CA TYR A 137 -9.12 -7.99 -0.81
C TYR A 137 -9.91 -7.17 0.22
N ASN A 138 -11.21 -7.45 0.31
CA ASN A 138 -12.15 -6.80 1.22
C ASN A 138 -12.18 -5.27 1.03
N ASN A 139 -12.30 -4.83 -0.23
CA ASN A 139 -12.40 -3.43 -0.61
C ASN A 139 -13.65 -3.20 -1.50
N SER A 140 -13.81 -2.00 -2.05
CA SER A 140 -14.86 -1.65 -3.02
C SER A 140 -14.29 -1.40 -4.41
N LEU A 141 -13.22 -2.12 -4.79
CA LEU A 141 -12.64 -2.07 -6.13
C LEU A 141 -13.67 -2.53 -7.18
N SER A 142 -13.50 -2.09 -8.43
CA SER A 142 -14.40 -2.35 -9.55
C SER A 142 -13.63 -2.54 -10.85
N GLY A 143 -14.33 -2.98 -11.90
CA GLY A 143 -13.76 -3.10 -13.24
C GLY A 143 -12.86 -4.34 -13.40
N LEU A 144 -12.05 -4.32 -14.45
CA LEU A 144 -11.26 -5.46 -14.90
C LEU A 144 -9.93 -5.58 -14.14
N ILE A 145 -9.39 -6.80 -14.09
CA ILE A 145 -7.97 -7.01 -13.76
C ILE A 145 -7.15 -6.60 -14.99
N PRO A 146 -6.19 -5.65 -14.87
CA PRO A 146 -5.45 -5.14 -16.01
C PRO A 146 -4.50 -6.22 -16.59
N PRO A 147 -4.33 -6.30 -17.92
CA PRO A 147 -3.38 -7.22 -18.55
C PRO A 147 -1.94 -7.04 -18.06
N SER A 148 -1.54 -5.81 -17.71
CA SER A 148 -0.21 -5.50 -17.16
C SER A 148 0.13 -6.23 -15.85
N LEU A 149 -0.84 -6.83 -15.17
CA LEU A 149 -0.58 -7.75 -14.06
C LEU A 149 0.35 -8.90 -14.46
N GLY A 150 0.34 -9.31 -15.75
CA GLY A 150 1.26 -10.32 -16.29
C GLY A 150 2.74 -9.92 -16.27
N ASN A 151 3.05 -8.63 -16.11
CA ASN A 151 4.43 -8.16 -16.01
C ASN A 151 5.04 -8.44 -14.62
N LEU A 152 4.24 -8.80 -13.63
CA LEU A 152 4.70 -9.06 -12.26
C LEU A 152 5.36 -10.43 -12.14
N SER A 153 6.47 -10.64 -12.85
CA SER A 153 7.12 -11.95 -12.99
C SER A 153 7.56 -12.61 -11.68
N GLN A 154 7.74 -11.83 -10.61
CA GLN A 154 8.09 -12.31 -9.27
C GLN A 154 6.87 -12.61 -8.37
N LEU A 155 5.65 -12.39 -8.88
CA LEU A 155 4.44 -12.49 -8.08
C LEU A 155 4.16 -13.93 -7.69
N ASN A 156 4.07 -14.14 -6.39
CA ASN A 156 3.82 -15.42 -5.76
C ASN A 156 2.35 -15.57 -5.35
N ARG A 157 1.75 -14.46 -4.91
CA ARG A 157 0.40 -14.43 -4.36
C ARG A 157 -0.36 -13.19 -4.80
N LEU A 158 -1.56 -13.40 -5.32
CA LEU A 158 -2.56 -12.37 -5.60
C LEU A 158 -3.86 -12.69 -4.86
N ASP A 159 -4.22 -11.85 -3.90
CA ASP A 159 -5.51 -11.91 -3.22
C ASP A 159 -6.32 -10.65 -3.52
N ALA A 160 -7.45 -10.78 -4.19
CA ALA A 160 -8.38 -9.68 -4.46
C ALA A 160 -9.85 -10.07 -4.18
N TYR A 161 -10.06 -11.11 -3.36
CA TYR A 161 -11.38 -11.59 -3.00
C TYR A 161 -12.24 -10.55 -2.27
N TYR A 162 -13.56 -10.71 -2.31
CA TYR A 162 -14.50 -9.80 -1.63
C TYR A 162 -14.26 -8.32 -1.99
N SER A 163 -14.06 -8.05 -3.28
CA SER A 163 -14.07 -6.69 -3.81
C SER A 163 -15.34 -6.52 -4.63
N LYS A 164 -15.28 -6.02 -5.88
CA LYS A 164 -16.37 -6.03 -6.86
C LYS A 164 -15.78 -6.07 -8.28
N LEU A 165 -14.71 -6.85 -8.46
CA LEU A 165 -14.03 -6.98 -9.75
C LEU A 165 -14.93 -7.71 -10.74
N GLU A 166 -14.89 -7.33 -12.01
CA GLU A 166 -15.78 -7.88 -13.04
C GLU A 166 -15.03 -8.21 -14.33
N GLY A 167 -15.76 -8.81 -15.27
CA GLY A 167 -15.26 -9.14 -16.61
C GLY A 167 -14.54 -10.50 -16.69
N PRO A 168 -13.74 -10.71 -17.75
CA PRO A 168 -13.12 -12.01 -17.99
C PRO A 168 -12.03 -12.30 -16.98
N ILE A 169 -11.84 -13.58 -16.67
CA ILE A 169 -10.63 -14.04 -15.97
C ILE A 169 -9.43 -13.72 -16.89
N PRO A 170 -8.47 -12.91 -16.44
CA PRO A 170 -7.33 -12.55 -17.29
C PRO A 170 -6.48 -13.80 -17.57
N ALA A 171 -5.91 -13.88 -18.78
CA ALA A 171 -4.96 -14.94 -19.13
C ALA A 171 -3.60 -14.72 -18.44
N SER A 172 -3.28 -13.47 -18.11
CA SER A 172 -1.97 -13.07 -17.60
C SER A 172 -1.50 -13.77 -16.31
N PRO A 173 -2.36 -14.13 -15.33
CA PRO A 173 -1.92 -14.95 -14.20
C PRO A 173 -1.42 -16.34 -14.60
N GLY A 174 -1.88 -16.89 -15.73
CA GLY A 174 -1.38 -18.16 -16.28
C GLY A 174 0.04 -18.07 -16.84
N GLU A 175 0.55 -16.86 -17.06
CA GLU A 175 1.91 -16.60 -17.54
C GLU A 175 2.90 -16.38 -16.37
N LEU A 176 2.39 -16.14 -15.17
CA LEU A 176 3.18 -15.89 -13.96
C LEU A 176 3.73 -17.19 -13.36
N LYS A 177 4.97 -17.53 -13.72
CA LYS A 177 5.62 -18.80 -13.36
C LYS A 177 5.79 -19.05 -11.87
N ASN A 178 5.83 -17.98 -11.06
CA ASN A 178 6.04 -18.06 -9.62
C ASN A 178 4.72 -18.02 -8.83
N LEU A 179 3.59 -17.75 -9.50
CA LEU A 179 2.30 -17.59 -8.84
C LEU A 179 1.80 -18.95 -8.32
N PHE A 180 1.65 -19.06 -7.00
CA PHE A 180 1.11 -20.27 -6.36
C PHE A 180 -0.23 -20.03 -5.67
N VAL A 181 -0.63 -18.77 -5.43
CA VAL A 181 -1.99 -18.43 -4.99
C VAL A 181 -2.59 -17.32 -5.84
N LEU A 182 -3.80 -17.59 -6.35
CA LEU A 182 -4.70 -16.61 -6.94
C LEU A 182 -6.08 -16.75 -6.28
N ASP A 183 -6.47 -15.79 -5.44
CA ASP A 183 -7.79 -15.73 -4.84
C ASP A 183 -8.58 -14.52 -5.34
N LEU A 184 -9.51 -14.79 -6.25
CA LEU A 184 -10.45 -13.81 -6.81
C LEU A 184 -11.88 -14.10 -6.34
N SER A 185 -12.08 -14.92 -5.31
CA SER A 185 -13.41 -15.36 -4.89
C SER A 185 -14.28 -14.19 -4.42
N ARG A 186 -15.61 -14.34 -4.55
CA ARG A 186 -16.59 -13.34 -4.06
C ARG A 186 -16.39 -11.93 -4.67
N ASN A 187 -16.06 -11.85 -5.96
CA ASN A 187 -16.09 -10.63 -6.77
C ASN A 187 -17.32 -10.61 -7.67
#